data_AF-B6RG67-F1
#
_entry.id   AF-B6RG67-F1
#
_cell.length_a   1.000
_cell.length_b   1.000
_cell.length_c   1.000
_cell.angle_alpha   90.00
_cell.angle_beta   90.00
_cell.angle_gamma   90.00
#
_symmetry.space_group_name_H-M   'P 1'
#
loop_
_entity.id
_entity.type
_entity.pdbx_description
1 polymer ?
#
loop_
_entity_poly.entity_id
_entity_poly.type
_entity_poly.pdbx_seq_one_letter_code
_entity_poly.pdbx_strand_id
1 'polypeptide(L)'
;HWKHGGIVGVLGYGGGVIGRYCDRPDMFPAVAHFHTVRVNQPASKYYNTEVLRKLCDLWDKRGSGLTNMHGSTGDIVLLGTTTDQLEPLFYDLTHDFNVDLGGSGSNMRTPESCLGMSRCEWSCINTQEIIYDLTMEYQDALHRPMFPYKFKFKASGCSMDCVAAIARSDCSIIGTWRDNIRIDQDAVRAYVGNE
;
A
#
# COMPACT_ATOMS: atom_id res chain seq x y z
N HIS A 1 -13.66 -21.29 -3.98
CA HIS A 1 -13.01 -22.56 -4.30
C HIS A 1 -11.50 -22.45 -4.10
N TRP A 2 -11.10 -22.24 -2.85
CA TRP A 2 -9.70 -22.07 -2.44
C TRP A 2 -9.48 -22.83 -1.14
N LYS A 3 -8.35 -23.52 -1.03
CA LYS A 3 -7.94 -24.18 0.23
C LYS A 3 -7.67 -23.15 1.33
N HIS A 4 -7.66 -23.64 2.57
CA HIS A 4 -7.28 -22.83 3.73
C HIS A 4 -5.79 -22.45 3.68
N GLY A 5 -5.49 -21.16 3.86
CA GLY A 5 -4.13 -20.64 4.01
C GLY A 5 -3.17 -20.91 2.85
N GLY A 6 -1.87 -20.83 3.18
CA GLY A 6 -0.73 -21.04 2.29
C GLY A 6 0.48 -20.25 2.78
N ILE A 7 1.60 -20.92 3.01
CA ILE A 7 2.86 -20.30 3.48
C ILE A 7 3.88 -20.38 2.36
N VAL A 8 4.19 -19.22 1.79
CA VAL A 8 5.18 -19.00 0.73
C VAL A 8 5.74 -17.59 0.91
N GLY A 9 6.93 -17.32 0.38
CA GLY A 9 7.58 -16.02 0.52
C GLY A 9 8.88 -15.99 -0.27
N VAL A 10 9.70 -14.99 0.05
CA VAL A 10 11.05 -14.80 -0.49
C VAL A 10 12.07 -14.82 0.64
N LEU A 11 13.29 -15.22 0.35
CA LEU A 11 14.37 -15.33 1.33
C LEU A 11 14.67 -13.97 1.97
N GLY A 12 14.91 -13.99 3.27
CA GLY A 12 15.17 -12.79 4.07
C GLY A 12 13.93 -12.11 4.64
N TYR A 13 12.74 -12.32 4.05
CA TYR A 13 11.48 -11.72 4.50
C TYR A 13 10.49 -12.77 5.04
N GLY A 14 9.82 -12.42 6.14
CA GLY A 14 8.80 -13.28 6.77
C GLY A 14 7.37 -12.96 6.31
N GLY A 15 7.21 -12.09 5.31
CA GLY A 15 5.92 -11.62 4.80
C GLY A 15 6.03 -11.01 3.40
N GLY A 16 4.92 -10.48 2.90
CA GLY A 16 4.80 -9.83 1.58
C GLY A 16 4.07 -10.66 0.53
N VAL A 17 3.99 -11.98 0.71
CA VAL A 17 3.26 -12.89 -0.19
C VAL A 17 2.16 -13.63 0.56
N ILE A 18 0.96 -13.69 -0.03
CA ILE A 18 -0.17 -14.47 0.48
C ILE A 18 -0.33 -15.72 -0.37
N GLY A 19 0.07 -16.87 0.20
CA GLY A 19 -0.11 -18.17 -0.43
C GLY A 19 -1.58 -18.53 -0.60
N ARG A 20 -1.91 -19.10 -1.75
CA ARG A 20 -3.26 -19.56 -2.08
C ARG A 20 -3.21 -20.69 -3.11
N TYR A 21 -4.07 -21.69 -2.91
CA TYR A 21 -4.15 -22.90 -3.72
C TYR A 21 -5.60 -23.26 -4.02
N CYS A 22 -5.91 -23.58 -5.28
CA CYS A 22 -7.26 -24.01 -5.67
C CYS A 22 -7.62 -25.34 -4.97
N ASP A 23 -8.88 -25.52 -4.58
CA ASP A 23 -9.39 -26.77 -4.01
C ASP A 23 -9.71 -27.84 -5.07
N ARG A 24 -9.75 -27.45 -6.36
CA ARG A 24 -9.98 -28.30 -7.55
C ARG A 24 -8.90 -28.13 -8.62
N PRO A 25 -7.62 -28.45 -8.32
CA PRO A 25 -6.52 -28.32 -9.28
C PRO A 25 -6.67 -29.27 -10.49
N ASP A 26 -7.46 -30.34 -10.35
CA ASP A 26 -7.83 -31.25 -11.43
C ASP A 26 -8.68 -30.57 -12.52
N MET A 27 -9.58 -29.68 -12.11
CA MET A 27 -10.44 -28.91 -13.03
C MET A 27 -9.79 -27.60 -13.47
N PHE A 28 -9.04 -26.95 -12.58
CA PHE A 28 -8.46 -25.63 -12.80
C PHE A 28 -6.95 -25.62 -12.55
N PRO A 29 -6.15 -26.36 -13.36
CA PRO A 29 -4.72 -26.52 -13.13
C PRO A 29 -3.94 -25.20 -13.20
N ALA A 30 -4.39 -24.24 -14.03
CA ALA A 30 -3.75 -22.94 -14.19
C ALA A 30 -3.76 -22.06 -12.93
N VAL A 31 -4.66 -22.35 -11.98
CA VAL A 31 -4.74 -21.65 -10.68
C VAL A 31 -4.52 -22.60 -9.51
N ALA A 32 -3.87 -23.74 -9.75
CA ALA A 32 -3.45 -24.66 -8.69
C ALA A 32 -2.61 -23.92 -7.64
N HIS A 33 -1.72 -23.04 -8.09
CA HIS A 33 -1.09 -21.99 -7.29
C HIS A 33 -1.60 -20.65 -7.80
N PHE A 34 -1.98 -19.75 -6.88
CA PHE A 34 -2.46 -18.42 -7.25
C PHE A 34 -2.10 -17.39 -6.19
N HIS A 35 -0.80 -17.27 -5.94
CA HIS A 35 -0.27 -16.46 -4.85
C HIS A 35 -0.43 -14.97 -5.14
N THR A 36 -0.72 -14.20 -4.11
CA THR A 36 -0.81 -12.74 -4.20
C THR A 36 0.46 -12.11 -3.67
N VAL A 37 1.09 -11.25 -4.45
CA VAL A 37 2.28 -10.50 -4.05
C VAL A 37 1.87 -9.06 -3.74
N ARG A 38 2.25 -8.57 -2.56
CA ARG A 38 2.04 -7.18 -2.16
C ARG A 38 3.29 -6.39 -2.49
N VAL A 39 3.14 -5.32 -3.26
CA VAL A 39 4.22 -4.44 -3.67
C VAL A 39 3.98 -3.08 -3.03
N ASN A 40 5.02 -2.54 -2.38
CA ASN A 40 4.94 -1.27 -1.68
C ASN A 40 4.68 -0.13 -2.68
N GLN A 41 3.71 0.73 -2.36
CA GLN A 41 3.27 1.83 -3.22
C GLN A 41 3.95 3.16 -2.83
N PRO A 42 4.17 4.09 -3.77
CA PRO A 42 4.49 5.48 -3.42
C PRO A 42 3.37 6.11 -2.59
N ALA A 43 3.74 6.91 -1.59
CA ALA A 43 2.79 7.58 -0.70
C ALA A 43 1.76 8.39 -1.51
N SER A 44 0.48 8.17 -1.20
CA SER A 44 -0.66 8.78 -1.91
C SER A 44 -0.81 8.39 -3.38
N LYS A 45 -0.15 7.32 -3.83
CA LYS A 45 -0.41 6.63 -5.11
C LYS A 45 -0.22 7.51 -6.36
N TYR A 46 0.78 8.39 -6.34
CA TYR A 46 1.19 9.12 -7.53
C TYR A 46 2.08 8.24 -8.40
N TYR A 47 1.77 8.17 -9.69
CA TYR A 47 2.53 7.40 -10.68
C TYR A 47 2.74 8.21 -11.94
N ASN A 48 3.84 7.91 -12.64
CA ASN A 48 3.95 8.20 -14.06
C ASN A 48 3.61 6.93 -14.86
N THR A 49 3.29 7.09 -16.14
CA THR A 49 2.88 5.96 -16.99
C THR A 49 4.03 5.00 -17.31
N GLU A 50 5.28 5.45 -17.21
CA GLU A 50 6.46 4.61 -17.44
C GLU A 50 6.57 3.52 -16.37
N VAL A 51 6.47 3.89 -15.09
CA VAL A 51 6.52 2.96 -13.96
C VAL A 51 5.38 1.94 -14.05
N LEU A 52 4.16 2.39 -14.38
CA LEU A 52 3.02 1.49 -14.49
C LEU A 52 3.15 0.51 -15.66
N ARG A 53 3.64 0.96 -16.83
CA ARG A 53 3.87 0.07 -17.98
C ARG A 53 4.94 -0.98 -17.68
N LYS A 54 6.08 -0.55 -17.12
CA LYS A 54 7.13 -1.49 -16.71
C LYS A 54 6.58 -2.53 -15.72
N LEU A 55 5.74 -2.12 -14.76
CA LEU A 55 5.14 -3.05 -13.80
C LEU A 55 4.21 -4.05 -14.49
N CYS A 56 3.41 -3.61 -15.47
CA CYS A 56 2.61 -4.51 -16.29
C CYS A 56 3.49 -5.50 -17.07
N ASP A 57 4.55 -5.02 -17.74
CA ASP A 57 5.46 -5.88 -18.51
C ASP A 57 6.11 -6.97 -17.63
N LEU A 58 6.53 -6.59 -16.42
CA LEU A 58 7.06 -7.54 -15.42
C LEU A 58 5.99 -8.55 -14.98
N TRP A 59 4.77 -8.07 -14.72
CA TRP A 59 3.70 -8.93 -14.21
C TRP A 59 3.12 -9.86 -15.26
N ASP A 60 3.05 -9.43 -16.53
CA ASP A 60 2.66 -10.28 -17.66
C ASP A 60 3.66 -11.42 -17.87
N LYS A 61 4.95 -11.16 -17.62
CA LYS A 61 6.02 -12.17 -17.71
C LYS A 61 5.98 -13.18 -16.56
N ARG A 62 5.62 -12.76 -15.35
CA ARG A 62 5.85 -13.53 -14.10
C ARG A 62 4.58 -13.88 -13.32
N GLY A 63 3.41 -13.48 -13.80
CA GLY A 63 2.15 -13.63 -13.10
C GLY A 63 0.99 -13.79 -14.05
N SER A 64 -0.20 -13.49 -13.53
CA SER A 64 -1.46 -13.70 -14.25
C SER A 64 -1.88 -12.53 -15.16
N GLY A 65 -1.18 -11.39 -15.10
CA GLY A 65 -1.65 -10.12 -15.67
C GLY A 65 -2.78 -9.45 -14.88
N LEU A 66 -3.31 -10.06 -13.81
CA LEU A 66 -4.38 -9.50 -12.97
C LEU A 66 -3.82 -8.73 -11.77
N THR A 67 -4.43 -7.59 -11.45
CA THR A 67 -4.02 -6.76 -10.32
C THR A 67 -5.21 -6.24 -9.50
N ASN A 68 -4.95 -5.78 -8.29
CA ASN A 68 -5.79 -4.78 -7.64
C ASN A 68 -4.98 -3.49 -7.44
N MET A 69 -5.52 -2.39 -7.93
CA MET A 69 -4.96 -1.04 -7.82
C MET A 69 -5.93 -0.21 -6.98
N HIS A 70 -5.93 -0.30 -5.65
CA HIS A 70 -4.92 -0.90 -4.75
C HIS A 70 -5.56 -1.81 -3.70
N GLY A 71 -4.75 -2.53 -2.93
CA GLY A 71 -5.21 -3.19 -1.71
C GLY A 71 -5.70 -2.17 -0.68
N SER A 72 -6.64 -2.56 0.18
CA SER A 72 -7.19 -1.65 1.19
C SER A 72 -6.17 -1.14 2.20
N THR A 73 -5.01 -1.79 2.37
CA THR A 73 -3.95 -1.23 3.23
C THR A 73 -3.22 -0.09 2.52
N GLY A 74 -2.93 -0.24 1.23
CA GLY A 74 -2.16 0.70 0.40
C GLY A 74 -1.50 0.02 -0.79
N ASP A 75 -1.05 -1.22 -0.60
CA ASP A 75 -0.19 -1.98 -1.52
C ASP A 75 -0.74 -2.05 -2.94
N ILE A 76 0.15 -2.05 -3.93
CA ILE A 76 -0.15 -2.64 -5.23
C ILE A 76 -0.28 -4.15 -5.04
N VAL A 77 -1.32 -4.75 -5.62
CA VAL A 77 -1.61 -6.18 -5.49
C VAL A 77 -1.41 -6.85 -6.83
N LEU A 78 -0.38 -7.69 -6.94
CA LEU A 78 -0.15 -8.56 -8.08
C LEU A 78 -0.85 -9.90 -7.80
N LEU A 79 -1.94 -10.16 -8.52
CA LEU A 79 -2.91 -11.19 -8.16
C LEU A 79 -2.72 -12.48 -8.95
N GLY A 80 -1.96 -13.42 -8.39
CA GLY A 80 -1.84 -14.77 -8.94
C GLY A 80 -0.52 -15.01 -9.65
N THR A 81 0.34 -15.77 -9.00
CA THR A 81 1.54 -16.37 -9.57
C THR A 81 1.83 -17.72 -8.88
N THR A 82 2.84 -18.43 -9.34
CA THR A 82 3.31 -19.71 -8.81
C THR A 82 4.48 -19.51 -7.85
N THR A 83 4.82 -20.54 -7.07
CA THR A 83 5.85 -20.43 -6.01
C THR A 83 7.24 -20.17 -6.59
N ASP A 84 7.58 -20.80 -7.71
CA ASP A 84 8.86 -20.68 -8.40
C ASP A 84 9.11 -19.30 -9.02
N GLN A 85 8.06 -18.50 -9.22
CA GLN A 85 8.17 -17.14 -9.75
C GLN A 85 8.39 -16.07 -8.66
N LEU A 86 8.26 -16.41 -7.37
CA LEU A 86 8.35 -15.42 -6.29
C LEU A 86 9.74 -14.78 -6.19
N GLU A 87 10.80 -15.58 -6.16
CA GLU A 87 12.18 -15.06 -6.09
C GLU A 87 12.59 -14.30 -7.38
N PRO A 88 12.33 -14.83 -8.60
CA PRO A 88 12.62 -14.07 -9.81
C PRO A 88 11.84 -12.76 -9.92
N LEU A 89 10.57 -12.73 -9.47
CA LEU A 89 9.80 -11.49 -9.43
C LEU A 89 10.40 -10.49 -8.45
N PHE A 90 10.77 -10.95 -7.25
CA PHE A 90 11.37 -10.09 -6.23
C PHE A 90 12.74 -9.55 -6.64
N TYR A 91 13.54 -10.39 -7.31
CA TYR A 91 14.81 -9.97 -7.90
C TYR A 91 14.61 -8.83 -8.90
N ASP A 92 13.72 -9.00 -9.89
CA ASP A 92 13.45 -7.95 -10.88
C ASP A 92 12.90 -6.68 -10.22
N LEU A 93 11.94 -6.80 -9.28
CA LEU A 93 11.39 -5.65 -8.55
C LEU A 93 12.49 -4.84 -7.84
N THR A 94 13.43 -5.51 -7.19
CA THR A 94 14.48 -4.84 -6.41
C THR A 94 15.60 -4.30 -7.31
N HIS A 95 16.04 -5.06 -8.31
CA HIS A 95 17.22 -4.71 -9.13
C HIS A 95 16.88 -3.78 -10.29
N ASP A 96 15.72 -3.96 -10.94
CA ASP A 96 15.35 -3.20 -12.15
C ASP A 96 14.36 -2.06 -11.85
N PHE A 97 13.56 -2.18 -10.78
CA PHE A 97 12.51 -1.22 -10.45
C PHE A 97 12.80 -0.39 -9.20
N ASN A 98 13.77 -0.80 -8.37
CA ASN A 98 14.04 -0.19 -7.08
C ASN A 98 12.76 -0.07 -6.22
N VAL A 99 11.93 -1.12 -6.24
CA VAL A 99 10.67 -1.23 -5.51
C VAL A 99 10.72 -2.47 -4.63
N ASP A 100 10.23 -2.35 -3.40
CA ASP A 100 10.20 -3.44 -2.43
C ASP A 100 8.76 -4.01 -2.25
N LEU A 101 8.66 -5.13 -1.54
CA LEU A 101 7.42 -5.76 -1.14
C LEU A 101 6.71 -4.97 -0.03
N GLY A 102 5.41 -5.16 0.06
CA GLY A 102 4.59 -4.68 1.16
C GLY A 102 4.58 -5.64 2.36
N GLY A 103 3.89 -5.24 3.43
CA GLY A 103 3.82 -6.01 4.67
C GLY A 103 2.65 -7.02 4.76
N SER A 104 2.91 -8.21 5.31
CA SER A 104 1.88 -9.17 5.75
C SER A 104 2.35 -10.04 6.90
N GLY A 105 1.43 -10.47 7.78
CA GLY A 105 1.75 -11.26 8.98
C GLY A 105 1.57 -10.47 10.27
N SER A 106 2.27 -10.88 11.33
CA SER A 106 2.31 -10.18 12.63
C SER A 106 3.48 -9.20 12.67
N ASN A 107 3.37 -8.17 11.84
CA ASN A 107 4.38 -7.14 11.57
C ASN A 107 3.72 -5.77 11.42
N MET A 108 4.56 -4.75 11.26
CA MET A 108 4.13 -3.50 10.63
C MET A 108 3.64 -3.81 9.21
N ARG A 109 2.49 -3.25 8.85
CA ARG A 109 1.97 -3.28 7.49
C ARG A 109 2.30 -1.99 6.78
N THR A 110 2.23 -2.05 5.46
CA THR A 110 2.44 -0.92 4.57
C THR A 110 1.68 0.33 5.03
N PRO A 111 2.40 1.42 5.40
CA PRO A 111 1.78 2.68 5.75
C PRO A 111 1.10 3.34 4.55
N GLU A 112 0.17 4.26 4.81
CA GLU A 112 -0.45 5.04 3.73
C GLU A 112 -0.93 6.40 4.22
N SER A 113 -0.94 7.40 3.33
CA SER A 113 -1.45 8.74 3.58
C SER A 113 -2.63 9.12 2.69
N CYS A 114 -3.36 10.15 3.08
CA CYS A 114 -4.10 10.96 2.12
C CYS A 114 -3.13 11.77 1.23
N LEU A 115 -3.62 12.35 0.13
CA LEU A 115 -2.81 13.16 -0.78
C LEU A 115 -2.12 14.37 -0.12
N GLY A 116 -2.64 14.85 1.01
CA GLY A 116 -1.98 15.86 1.84
C GLY A 116 -1.64 17.14 1.08
N MET A 117 -0.46 17.69 1.36
CA MET A 117 -0.01 18.97 0.81
C MET A 117 0.24 18.94 -0.71
N SER A 118 0.29 17.77 -1.36
CA SER A 118 0.47 17.71 -2.82
C SER A 118 -0.67 18.35 -3.60
N ARG A 119 -1.90 18.32 -3.06
CA ARG A 119 -3.09 18.85 -3.75
C ARG A 119 -4.29 19.14 -2.83
N CYS A 120 -4.05 19.46 -1.56
CA CYS A 120 -5.10 19.86 -0.62
C CYS A 120 -4.63 21.03 0.23
N GLU A 121 -5.37 22.13 0.18
CA GLU A 121 -5.17 23.36 0.93
C GLU A 121 -5.52 23.22 2.43
N TRP A 122 -6.17 22.11 2.82
CA TRP A 122 -6.52 21.82 4.22
C TRP A 122 -5.46 20.97 4.95
N SER A 123 -4.42 20.50 4.27
CA SER A 123 -3.43 19.63 4.91
C SER A 123 -2.58 20.39 5.92
N CYS A 124 -2.70 20.05 7.20
CA CYS A 124 -1.96 20.67 8.29
C CYS A 124 -0.55 20.09 8.48
N ILE A 125 -0.28 18.91 7.91
CA ILE A 125 1.00 18.19 7.99
C ILE A 125 1.40 17.67 6.61
N ASN A 126 2.70 17.44 6.39
CA ASN A 126 3.17 16.75 5.18
C ASN A 126 2.99 15.24 5.34
N THR A 127 1.80 14.74 5.01
CA THR A 127 1.44 13.33 5.23
C THR A 127 2.27 12.37 4.39
N GLN A 128 2.67 12.75 3.18
CA GLN A 128 3.44 11.89 2.29
C GLN A 128 4.85 11.67 2.84
N GLU A 129 5.50 12.72 3.32
CA GLU A 129 6.83 12.63 3.93
C GLU A 129 6.81 11.76 5.19
N ILE A 130 5.85 11.99 6.09
CA ILE A 130 5.68 11.19 7.31
C ILE A 130 5.55 9.70 6.97
N ILE A 131 4.74 9.38 5.96
CA ILE A 131 4.53 7.99 5.54
C ILE A 131 5.77 7.40 4.89
N TYR A 132 6.48 8.16 4.06
CA TYR A 132 7.73 7.72 3.47
C TYR A 132 8.79 7.44 4.54
N ASP A 133 9.03 8.38 5.44
CA ASP A 133 10.00 8.26 6.53
C ASP A 133 9.70 7.06 7.43
N LEU A 134 8.46 6.92 7.90
CA LEU A 134 8.07 5.76 8.72
C LEU A 134 8.24 4.44 7.97
N THR A 135 7.96 4.42 6.67
CA THR A 135 8.11 3.22 5.85
C THR A 135 9.58 2.83 5.72
N MET A 136 10.48 3.80 5.57
CA MET A 136 11.92 3.56 5.43
C MET A 136 12.59 3.24 6.77
N GLU A 137 12.25 3.97 7.83
CA GLU A 137 12.82 3.77 9.18
C GLU A 137 12.51 2.37 9.72
N TYR A 138 11.29 1.88 9.51
CA TYR A 138 10.81 0.62 10.09
C TYR A 138 10.75 -0.53 9.08
N GLN A 139 11.60 -0.53 8.05
CA GLN A 139 11.68 -1.61 7.05
C GLN A 139 11.81 -3.01 7.68
N ASP A 140 12.67 -3.15 8.69
CA ASP A 140 12.85 -4.43 9.40
C ASP A 140 11.54 -4.93 10.01
N ALA A 141 10.84 -4.05 10.74
CA ALA A 141 9.56 -4.36 11.37
C ALA A 141 8.43 -4.60 10.37
N LEU A 142 8.55 -4.11 9.12
CA LEU A 142 7.62 -4.37 8.03
C LEU A 142 7.87 -5.75 7.39
N HIS A 143 9.13 -6.08 7.12
CA HIS A 143 9.50 -7.29 6.39
C HIS A 143 9.67 -8.54 7.27
N ARG A 144 10.00 -8.38 8.55
CA ARG A 144 10.31 -9.48 9.48
C ARG A 144 9.32 -9.45 10.64
N PRO A 145 8.31 -10.34 10.68
CA PRO A 145 7.32 -10.37 11.75
C PRO A 145 7.94 -10.63 13.13
N MET A 146 7.90 -9.61 14.00
CA MET A 146 8.40 -9.67 15.38
C MET A 146 7.35 -9.29 16.41
N PHE A 147 6.15 -8.89 15.98
CA PHE A 147 5.11 -8.36 16.86
C PHE A 147 4.14 -9.47 17.28
N PRO A 148 3.43 -9.30 18.41
CA PRO A 148 2.37 -10.22 18.81
C PRO A 148 1.25 -10.31 17.74
N TYR A 149 0.96 -9.20 17.05
CA TYR A 149 0.03 -9.19 15.94
C TYR A 149 0.35 -8.08 14.92
N LYS A 150 -0.54 -7.88 13.94
CA LYS A 150 -0.35 -6.85 12.90
C LYS A 150 -0.43 -5.44 13.49
N PHE A 151 0.33 -4.50 12.95
CA PHE A 151 0.29 -3.08 13.29
C PHE A 151 0.28 -2.23 12.02
N LYS A 152 -0.45 -1.10 12.03
CA LYS A 152 -0.62 -0.23 10.87
C LYS A 152 -0.43 1.23 11.24
N PHE A 153 0.22 1.98 10.35
CA PHE A 153 0.25 3.44 10.36
C PHE A 153 -0.63 3.99 9.23
N LYS A 154 -1.39 5.06 9.51
CA LYS A 154 -2.04 5.90 8.49
C LYS A 154 -1.98 7.37 8.88
N ALA A 155 -1.79 8.23 7.88
CA ALA A 155 -1.69 9.67 8.07
C ALA A 155 -2.72 10.45 7.24
N SER A 156 -3.54 11.24 7.93
CA SER A 156 -4.51 12.16 7.34
C SER A 156 -4.10 13.60 7.61
N GLY A 157 -4.14 14.45 6.58
CA GLY A 157 -3.66 15.83 6.66
C GLY A 157 -4.53 16.73 7.52
N CYS A 158 -5.81 16.37 7.69
CA CYS A 158 -6.78 17.07 8.51
C CYS A 158 -7.86 16.11 9.02
N SER A 159 -8.82 16.64 9.78
CA SER A 159 -9.95 15.90 10.38
C SER A 159 -10.94 15.29 9.38
N MET A 160 -10.87 15.63 8.09
CA MET A 160 -11.65 14.95 7.04
C MET A 160 -11.28 13.48 6.88
N ASP A 161 -10.10 13.09 7.38
CA ASP A 161 -9.61 11.72 7.45
C ASP A 161 -9.75 10.92 6.14
N CYS A 162 -9.29 11.49 5.02
CA CYS A 162 -9.51 10.92 3.68
C CYS A 162 -8.91 9.51 3.47
N VAL A 163 -7.94 9.07 4.29
CA VAL A 163 -7.42 7.69 4.26
C VAL A 163 -8.07 6.77 5.31
N ALA A 164 -9.03 7.31 6.08
CA ALA A 164 -9.73 6.66 7.18
C ALA A 164 -8.75 6.06 8.21
N ALA A 165 -7.77 6.86 8.62
CA ALA A 165 -6.73 6.49 9.57
C ALA A 165 -7.35 6.03 10.89
N ILE A 166 -8.30 6.78 11.46
CA ILE A 166 -8.87 6.47 12.78
C ILE A 166 -9.54 5.10 12.85
N ALA A 167 -10.06 4.62 11.71
CA ALA A 167 -10.79 3.36 11.63
C ALA A 167 -9.95 2.18 11.12
N ARG A 168 -8.81 2.43 10.46
CA ARG A 168 -8.08 1.41 9.68
C ARG A 168 -6.60 1.32 10.00
N SER A 169 -6.11 2.05 11.00
CA SER A 169 -4.76 1.91 11.52
C SER A 169 -4.73 1.81 13.05
N ASP A 170 -3.72 1.10 13.56
CA ASP A 170 -3.46 0.98 14.99
C ASP A 170 -2.82 2.26 15.54
N CYS A 171 -2.03 2.95 14.70
CA CYS A 171 -1.56 4.32 14.94
C CYS A 171 -2.12 5.24 13.86
N SER A 172 -3.01 6.17 14.26
CA SER A 172 -3.60 7.19 13.39
C SER A 172 -2.94 8.54 13.63
N ILE A 173 -2.37 9.13 12.59
CA ILE A 173 -1.76 10.47 12.63
C ILE A 173 -2.70 11.41 11.90
N ILE A 174 -3.35 12.32 12.60
CA ILE A 174 -4.34 13.24 12.03
C ILE A 174 -3.91 14.67 12.29
N GLY A 175 -3.64 15.41 11.22
CA GLY A 175 -3.20 16.80 11.27
C GLY A 175 -4.27 17.72 11.83
N THR A 176 -3.83 18.74 12.56
CA THR A 176 -4.67 19.82 13.09
C THR A 176 -3.85 21.09 13.22
N TRP A 177 -4.50 22.19 13.57
CA TRP A 177 -3.88 23.46 13.97
C TRP A 177 -4.26 23.79 15.42
N ARG A 178 -3.60 24.81 16.00
CA ARG A 178 -3.81 25.23 17.41
C ARG A 178 -4.11 26.72 17.58
N ASP A 179 -4.07 27.47 16.49
CA ASP A 179 -4.38 28.88 16.39
C ASP A 179 -5.79 29.10 15.80
N ASN A 180 -6.12 30.35 15.46
CA ASN A 180 -7.45 30.70 14.97
C ASN A 180 -7.63 30.34 13.49
N ILE A 181 -8.86 30.01 13.10
CA ILE A 181 -9.23 29.91 11.69
C ILE A 181 -9.01 31.27 11.01
N ARG A 182 -8.32 31.26 9.86
CA ARG A 182 -8.08 32.45 9.04
C ARG A 182 -9.33 32.77 8.23
N ILE A 183 -9.84 33.99 8.34
CA ILE A 183 -11.08 34.43 7.69
C ILE A 183 -10.76 35.57 6.72
N ASP A 184 -11.00 35.34 5.44
CA ASP A 184 -10.98 36.37 4.40
C ASP A 184 -12.40 36.97 4.26
N GLN A 185 -12.56 38.22 4.70
CA GLN A 185 -13.85 38.91 4.70
C GLN A 185 -14.34 39.27 3.29
N ASP A 186 -13.44 39.42 2.31
CA ASP A 186 -13.83 39.66 0.91
C ASP A 186 -14.41 38.39 0.30
N ALA A 187 -13.75 37.24 0.52
CA ALA A 187 -14.29 35.94 0.11
C ALA A 187 -15.64 35.66 0.78
N VAL A 188 -15.80 35.94 2.08
CA VAL A 188 -17.10 35.77 2.78
C VAL A 188 -18.19 36.62 2.14
N ARG A 189 -17.91 37.87 1.78
CA ARG A 189 -18.87 38.75 1.09
C ARG A 189 -19.25 38.22 -0.29
N ALA A 190 -18.28 37.72 -1.06
CA ALA A 190 -18.55 37.08 -2.36
C ALA A 190 -19.50 35.89 -2.21
N TYR A 191 -19.24 34.99 -1.25
CA TYR A 191 -20.13 33.87 -0.93
C TYR A 191 -21.56 34.34 -0.56
N VAL A 192 -21.71 35.39 0.25
CA VAL A 192 -23.03 35.97 0.59
C VAL A 192 -23.72 36.59 -0.64
N GLY A 193 -22.93 37.13 -1.57
CA GLY A 193 -23.38 37.68 -2.85
C GLY A 193 -23.76 36.62 -3.90
N ASN A 194 -23.58 35.33 -3.61
CA ASN A 194 -23.70 34.22 -4.55
C ASN A 194 -22.72 34.31 -5.74
N GLU A 195 -21.52 34.83 -5.51
CA GLU A 195 -20.37 34.76 -6.43
C GLU A 195 -19.46 33.57 -6.12
#